data_AF-A0AAD5K8H9-F1
#
_entry.id   AF-A0AAD5K8H9-F1
#
_cell.length_a   1.000
_cell.length_b   1.000
_cell.length_c   1.000
_cell.angle_alpha   90.00
_cell.angle_beta   90.00
_cell.angle_gamma   90.00
#
_symmetry.space_group_name_H-M   'P 1'
#
loop_
_entity.id
_entity.type
_entity.pdbx_description
1 polymer ?
#
loop_
_entity_poly.entity_id
_entity_poly.type
_entity_poly.pdbx_seq_one_letter_code
_entity_poly.pdbx_strand_id
1 'polypeptide(L)'
;MPDFITELPNEIATEILNHLSQAECIKCMRVCQQWYHQIPNLSNSVWKELTISVTCWDTVNECMLLCLGPHVKSVSILEHDTCAILNKLYEKSCIITSLGKQEEQWIV
;
A
#
# COMPACT_ATOMS: atom_id res chain seq x y z
N MET A 1 27.32 -7.08 -5.95
CA MET A 1 27.10 -7.83 -4.69
C MET A 1 25.84 -8.64 -4.88
N PRO A 2 25.76 -9.90 -4.40
CA PRO A 2 24.48 -10.61 -4.38
C PRO A 2 23.50 -9.86 -3.49
N ASP A 3 22.29 -9.64 -3.97
CA ASP A 3 21.22 -8.98 -3.22
C ASP A 3 20.72 -9.92 -2.12
N PHE A 4 20.78 -9.50 -0.86
CA PHE A 4 20.39 -10.30 0.31
C PHE A 4 18.99 -10.93 0.20
N ILE A 5 18.07 -10.29 -0.52
CA ILE A 5 16.72 -10.83 -0.78
C ILE A 5 16.70 -11.87 -1.92
N THR A 6 17.62 -11.84 -2.90
CA THR A 6 17.64 -12.89 -3.95
C THR A 6 18.01 -14.27 -3.44
N GLU A 7 18.79 -14.34 -2.36
CA GLU A 7 19.22 -15.61 -1.76
C GLU A 7 18.27 -16.07 -0.64
N LEU A 8 17.39 -15.18 -0.18
CA LEU A 8 16.43 -15.50 0.87
C LEU A 8 15.20 -16.17 0.24
N PRO A 9 14.76 -17.35 0.74
CA PRO A 9 13.50 -17.95 0.31
C PRO A 9 12.34 -16.97 0.51
N ASN A 10 11.40 -16.95 -0.44
CA ASN A 10 10.25 -16.03 -0.41
C ASN A 10 9.44 -16.17 0.88
N GLU A 11 9.35 -17.37 1.44
CA GLU A 11 8.64 -17.64 2.69
C GLU A 11 9.28 -16.91 3.87
N ILE A 12 10.61 -16.91 3.95
CA ILE A 12 11.35 -16.22 5.01
C ILE A 12 11.26 -14.70 4.80
N ALA A 13 11.38 -14.23 3.55
CA ALA A 13 11.20 -12.81 3.24
C ALA A 13 9.81 -12.32 3.63
N THR A 14 8.78 -13.12 3.33
CA THR A 14 7.38 -12.84 3.70
C THR A 14 7.22 -12.76 5.21
N GLU A 15 7.78 -13.72 5.96
CA GLU A 15 7.70 -13.72 7.42
C GLU A 15 8.35 -12.47 8.03
N ILE A 16 9.53 -12.07 7.53
CA ILE A 16 10.20 -10.83 7.97
C ILE A 16 9.32 -9.61 7.69
N LEU A 17 8.80 -9.48 6.47
CA LEU A 17 7.98 -8.32 6.08
C LEU A 17 6.64 -8.26 6.83
N ASN A 18 6.10 -9.41 7.27
CA ASN A 18 4.88 -9.45 8.07
C ASN A 18 5.02 -8.83 9.46
N HIS A 19 6.25 -8.65 9.95
CA HIS A 19 6.51 -7.95 11.21
C HIS A 19 6.60 -6.42 11.03
N LEU A 20 6.53 -5.92 9.80
CA LEU A 20 6.66 -4.51 9.49
C LEU A 20 5.29 -3.83 9.34
N SER A 21 5.26 -2.54 9.67
CA SER A 21 4.16 -1.66 9.28
C SER A 21 4.19 -1.35 7.78
N GLN A 22 3.05 -0.88 7.24
CA GLN A 22 2.97 -0.41 5.84
C GLN A 22 4.02 0.67 5.54
N ALA A 23 4.21 1.61 6.47
CA ALA A 23 5.19 2.68 6.31
C ALA A 23 6.64 2.15 6.24
N GLU A 24 6.95 1.11 7.01
CA GLU A 24 8.25 0.43 6.95
C GLU A 24 8.42 -0.36 5.67
N CYS A 25 7.39 -1.08 5.20
CA CYS A 25 7.40 -1.73 3.88
C CYS A 25 7.69 -0.74 2.74
N ILE A 26 7.09 0.46 2.77
CA ILE A 26 7.37 1.51 1.79
C ILE A 26 8.82 2.00 1.87
N LYS A 27 9.39 2.13 3.08
CA LYS A 27 10.81 2.45 3.23
C LYS A 27 11.69 1.35 2.63
N CYS A 28 11.34 0.08 2.84
CA CYS A 28 12.04 -1.05 2.24
C CYS A 28 11.98 -1.01 0.70
N MET A 29 10.85 -0.61 0.10
CA MET A 29 10.74 -0.44 -1.36
C MET A 29 11.70 0.62 -1.94
N ARG A 30 12.22 1.53 -1.11
CA ARG A 30 13.19 2.56 -1.53
C ARG A 30 14.64 2.10 -1.45
N VAL A 31 14.92 0.91 -0.92
CA VAL A 31 16.29 0.41 -0.71
C VAL A 31 16.98 0.11 -2.04
N CYS A 32 16.32 -0.64 -2.93
CA CYS A 32 16.81 -0.92 -4.27
C CYS A 32 15.66 -1.24 -5.23
N GLN A 33 15.94 -1.20 -6.54
CA GLN A 33 14.95 -1.47 -7.58
C GLN A 33 14.33 -2.87 -7.44
N GLN A 34 15.10 -3.86 -7.00
CA GLN A 34 14.56 -5.20 -6.81
C GLN A 34 13.50 -5.24 -5.70
N TRP A 35 13.78 -4.61 -4.56
CA TRP A 35 12.85 -4.57 -3.42
C TRP A 35 11.58 -3.80 -3.78
N TYR A 36 11.71 -2.74 -4.57
CA TYR A 36 10.58 -2.01 -5.13
C TYR A 36 9.59 -2.91 -5.89
N HIS A 37 10.09 -3.92 -6.62
CA HIS A 37 9.24 -4.84 -7.39
C HIS A 37 8.77 -6.07 -6.60
N GLN A 38 9.54 -6.54 -5.61
CA GLN A 38 9.24 -7.79 -4.89
C GLN A 38 8.37 -7.59 -3.65
N ILE A 39 8.62 -6.53 -2.86
CA ILE A 39 7.93 -6.29 -1.59
C ILE A 39 6.41 -6.27 -1.72
N PRO A 40 5.80 -5.66 -2.76
CA PRO A 40 4.35 -5.65 -2.89
C PRO A 40 3.73 -7.06 -2.82
N ASN A 41 4.37 -8.05 -3.43
CA ASN A 41 3.88 -9.43 -3.45
C ASN A 41 4.22 -10.20 -2.17
N LEU A 42 5.37 -9.91 -1.55
CA LEU A 42 5.85 -10.58 -0.35
C LEU A 42 5.21 -10.04 0.94
N SER A 43 4.56 -8.88 0.90
CA SER A 43 3.97 -8.23 2.06
C SER A 43 2.43 -8.17 2.05
N ASN A 44 1.77 -9.01 1.23
CA ASN A 44 0.30 -9.04 1.08
C ASN A 44 -0.48 -9.01 2.41
N SER A 45 0.04 -9.65 3.46
CA SER A 45 -0.59 -9.67 4.79
C SER A 45 -0.76 -8.30 5.42
N VAL A 46 0.16 -7.39 5.11
CA VAL A 46 0.28 -6.04 5.64
C VAL A 46 -0.70 -5.08 4.93
N TRP A 47 -1.09 -5.41 3.70
CA TRP A 47 -1.89 -4.56 2.81
C TRP A 47 -3.37 -4.94 2.75
N LYS A 48 -3.92 -5.55 3.81
CA LYS A 48 -5.35 -5.92 3.84
C LYS A 48 -6.28 -4.71 3.86
N GLU A 49 -5.83 -3.63 4.46
CA GLU A 49 -6.58 -2.38 4.62
C GLU A 49 -5.67 -1.22 4.28
N LEU A 50 -6.08 -0.36 3.34
CA LEU A 50 -5.30 0.81 2.95
C LEU A 50 -6.08 2.09 3.24
N THR A 51 -5.35 3.11 3.67
CA THR A 51 -5.84 4.49 3.72
C THR A 51 -5.00 5.34 2.78
N ILE A 52 -5.63 5.93 1.78
CA ILE A 52 -4.97 6.77 0.77
C ILE A 52 -5.42 8.22 1.00
N SER A 53 -4.46 9.12 1.20
CA SER A 53 -4.72 10.56 1.32
C SER A 53 -4.46 11.25 -0.01
N VAL A 54 -5.43 12.03 -0.50
CA VAL A 54 -5.36 12.68 -1.84
C VAL A 54 -4.73 14.08 -1.79
N THR A 55 -4.57 14.66 -0.60
CA THR A 55 -4.04 16.02 -0.37
C THR A 55 -2.69 16.29 -1.02
N CYS A 56 -1.84 15.27 -1.09
CA CYS A 56 -0.55 15.34 -1.77
C CYS A 56 -0.28 13.98 -2.43
N TRP A 57 -0.44 13.92 -3.75
CA TRP A 57 0.01 12.76 -4.51
C TRP A 57 1.54 12.67 -4.42
N ASP A 58 2.03 11.84 -3.50
CA ASP A 58 3.45 11.68 -3.21
C ASP A 58 3.92 10.27 -3.56
N THR A 59 5.23 10.04 -3.44
CA THR A 59 5.85 8.73 -3.71
C THR A 59 5.32 7.64 -2.77
N VAL A 60 4.75 8.00 -1.61
CA VAL A 60 4.16 7.03 -0.66
C VAL A 60 2.88 6.46 -1.26
N ASN A 61 1.99 7.31 -1.76
CA ASN A 61 0.77 6.90 -2.44
C ASN A 61 1.07 6.02 -3.67
N GLU A 62 2.10 6.33 -4.45
CA GLU A 62 2.51 5.50 -5.59
C GLU A 62 2.99 4.10 -5.16
N CYS A 63 3.77 4.01 -4.07
CA CYS A 63 4.19 2.73 -3.53
C CYS A 63 3.00 1.91 -3.01
N MET A 64 2.05 2.56 -2.33
CA MET A 64 0.83 1.91 -1.85
C MET A 64 0.00 1.30 -2.99
N LEU A 65 -0.07 1.98 -4.15
CA LEU A 65 -0.76 1.43 -5.33
C LEU A 65 -0.14 0.15 -5.88
N LEU A 66 1.18 -0.04 -5.73
CA LEU A 66 1.85 -1.27 -6.16
C LEU A 66 1.44 -2.46 -5.30
N CYS A 67 1.10 -2.20 -4.04
CA CYS A 67 0.66 -3.20 -3.07
C CYS A 67 -0.81 -3.58 -3.20
N LEU A 68 -1.55 -2.97 -4.13
CA LEU A 68 -2.93 -3.34 -4.38
C LEU A 68 -3.06 -4.68 -5.11
N GLY A 69 -3.99 -5.52 -4.62
CA GLY A 69 -4.32 -6.79 -5.25
C GLY A 69 -5.51 -7.49 -4.59
N PRO A 70 -5.82 -8.74 -4.98
CA PRO A 70 -6.98 -9.49 -4.49
C PRO A 70 -7.02 -9.73 -2.97
N HIS A 71 -5.89 -9.55 -2.29
CA HIS A 71 -5.77 -9.70 -0.84
C HIS A 71 -6.26 -8.47 -0.06
N VAL A 72 -6.38 -7.31 -0.73
CA VAL A 72 -6.88 -6.07 -0.17
C VAL A 72 -8.39 -6.21 0.04
N LYS A 73 -8.84 -6.04 1.28
CA LYS A 73 -10.25 -6.16 1.66
C LYS A 73 -10.96 -4.82 1.75
N SER A 74 -10.21 -3.76 2.06
CA SER A 74 -10.76 -2.43 2.30
C SER A 74 -9.78 -1.36 1.84
N VAL A 75 -10.30 -0.34 1.16
CA VAL A 75 -9.56 0.87 0.82
C VAL A 75 -10.42 2.06 1.24
N SER A 76 -9.85 2.90 2.10
CA SER A 76 -10.43 4.17 2.53
C SER A 76 -9.69 5.31 1.87
N ILE A 77 -10.42 6.17 1.18
CA ILE A 77 -9.88 7.37 0.57
C ILE A 77 -10.28 8.55 1.46
N LEU A 78 -9.28 9.33 1.88
CA LEU A 78 -9.51 10.57 2.62
C LEU A 78 -9.58 11.72 1.60
N GLU A 79 -10.75 12.38 1.53
CA GLU A 79 -11.10 13.64 0.81
C GLU A 79 -11.95 13.56 -0.48
N HIS A 80 -12.35 14.75 -0.96
CA HIS A 80 -13.44 15.02 -1.92
C HIS A 80 -13.10 14.78 -3.40
N ASP A 81 -11.83 14.83 -3.81
CA ASP A 81 -11.44 14.70 -5.23
C ASP A 81 -11.00 13.27 -5.57
N THR A 82 -11.97 12.36 -5.49
CA THR A 82 -11.73 10.91 -5.55
C THR A 82 -11.57 10.35 -6.98
N CYS A 83 -11.93 11.11 -8.02
CA CYS A 83 -12.08 10.60 -9.38
C CYS A 83 -10.80 9.98 -9.98
N ALA A 84 -9.63 10.59 -9.78
CA ALA A 84 -8.37 10.08 -10.36
C ALA A 84 -7.92 8.75 -9.70
N ILE A 85 -8.18 8.61 -8.40
CA ILE A 85 -7.81 7.42 -7.63
C ILE A 85 -8.79 6.29 -7.90
N LEU A 86 -10.09 6.60 -7.97
CA LEU A 86 -11.13 5.63 -8.28
C LEU A 86 -10.87 4.92 -9.61
N ASN A 87 -10.41 5.65 -10.65
CA ASN A 87 -10.03 5.04 -11.93
C ASN A 87 -8.86 4.06 -11.78
N LYS A 88 -7.81 4.43 -11.03
CA LYS A 88 -6.66 3.53 -10.79
C LYS A 88 -7.04 2.31 -9.92
N LEU A 89 -7.93 2.48 -8.96
CA LEU A 89 -8.45 1.39 -8.12
C LEU A 89 -9.34 0.43 -8.95
N TYR A 90 -10.12 0.98 -9.88
CA TYR A 90 -10.97 0.21 -10.78
C TYR A 90 -10.15 -0.64 -11.75
N GLU A 91 -9.09 -0.08 -12.35
CA GLU A 91 -8.13 -0.82 -13.19
C GLU A 91 -7.48 -2.01 -12.43
N LYS A 92 -7.34 -1.88 -11.11
CA LYS A 92 -6.73 -2.89 -10.23
C LYS A 92 -7.74 -3.87 -9.62
N SER A 93 -9.02 -3.84 -10.03
CA SER A 93 -10.10 -4.71 -9.51
C SER A 93 -10.27 -4.66 -7.98
N CYS A 94 -9.99 -3.53 -7.35
CA CYS A 94 -10.14 -3.37 -5.91
C CYS A 94 -11.60 -3.13 -5.52
N ILE A 95 -12.09 -3.83 -4.49
CA ILE A 95 -13.43 -3.59 -3.92
C ILE A 95 -13.32 -2.40 -2.96
N ILE A 96 -13.91 -1.27 -3.34
CA ILE A 96 -13.95 -0.05 -2.52
C ILE A 96 -15.12 -0.19 -1.54
N THR A 97 -14.83 -0.32 -0.26
CA THR A 97 -15.81 -0.59 0.80
C THR A 97 -16.26 0.66 1.55
N SER A 98 -15.50 1.77 1.51
CA SER A 98 -15.93 3.04 2.11
C SER A 98 -15.20 4.26 1.52
N LEU A 99 -15.95 5.32 1.18
CA LEU A 99 -15.40 6.67 1.08
C LEU A 99 -15.54 7.32 2.46
N GLY A 100 -14.42 7.53 3.15
CA GLY A 100 -14.40 8.19 4.45
C GLY A 100 -14.51 9.70 4.27
N LYS A 101 -15.61 10.31 4.73
CA LYS A 101 -15.61 11.73 5.06
C LYS A 101 -14.95 11.88 6.43
N GLN A 102 -13.94 12.73 6.56
CA GLN A 102 -13.58 13.23 7.88
C GLN A 102 -14.80 14.00 8.41
N GLU A 103 -15.45 13.48 9.44
CA GLU A 103 -16.35 14.29 10.24
C GLU A 103 -15.51 15.32 10.99
N GLU A 104 -15.62 16.58 10.57
CA GLU A 104 -15.14 17.71 11.36
C GLU A 104 -15.88 17.72 12.70
N GLN A 105 -15.27 17.18 13.74
CA GLN A 105 -15.69 17.44 15.12
C GLN A 105 -15.33 18.87 15.47
N TRP A 106 -16.26 19.79 15.21
CA TRP A 106 -16.28 21.11 15.83
C TRP A 106 -16.59 20.92 17.32
N ILE A 107 -15.57 20.97 18.17
CA ILE A 107 -15.75 21.15 19.61
C ILE A 107 -16.20 22.61 19.80
N VAL A 108 -17.49 22.81 20.12
CA VAL A 108 -18.06 24.08 20.59
C VAL A 108 -17.93 24.15 22.10
#